data_AF-A0A7S4IG46-F1
#
_entry.id   AF-A0A7S4IG46-F1
#
_cell.length_a   1.000
_cell.length_b   1.000
_cell.length_c   1.000
_cell.angle_alpha   90.00
_cell.angle_beta   90.00
_cell.angle_gamma   90.00
#
_symmetry.space_group_name_H-M   'P 1'
#
loop_
_entity.id
_entity.type
_entity.pdbx_description
1 polymer ?
#
loop_
_entity_poly.entity_id
_entity_poly.type
_entity_poly.pdbx_seq_one_letter_code
_entity_poly.pdbx_strand_id
1 'polypeptide(L)'
;VMRTYSITISHLRAHNLPKKDLFTKSDTYVILYWPNTKPVRTDIAFKNSDPKWPKFKHSLEYVLEEDFGDAEGIQRFLRQQLLRIEVYAKHSYRKDSIVGSTQVDLLLCLGGPTDHRLTLVSERHQSAGWIECKITARCVGTASISLHDVTCHLDSEEEKQHLFLRSFLSSSNKDEMETSTCFNTKHPYWSAVGPYEITGDLHMVMNSTLTIHLFAKQEEIIKMKGVVNISLGKYNTASQEFIFFREPVQEHFEQSRNTLGVLEGYIAFSNLPVPCQMWKGYHKDNQIFEAAPLTTGLYTFPDINQDNLPPVFDLFHSGHLVENNRQVLDEDCQNQLRSIIERINCDEDISDALAQLITKFEENAKLFQEAFYQVGGVSVMVSLLQNSLDMLPLTLPTAGETLGASEGILPSIARVLFLALDNYQKNQAFLCRSNRMNLLLRFLERTTDMTATQYLLQVILMIASRDLSGQTSVVSCGGVPVVSKILLHAREEEIQILCMNA
;
A
#
# COMPACT_ATOMS: atom_id res chain seq x y z
N VAL A 1 15.92 9.95 -13.40
CA VAL A 1 16.01 8.53 -13.72
C VAL A 1 15.03 8.19 -14.84
N MET A 2 15.52 7.60 -15.93
CA MET A 2 14.68 7.06 -17.00
C MET A 2 14.00 5.77 -16.49
N ARG A 3 12.68 5.65 -16.70
CA ARG A 3 11.94 4.41 -16.41
C ARG A 3 11.28 3.88 -17.67
N THR A 4 11.42 2.59 -17.89
CA THR A 4 10.77 1.89 -19.00
C THR A 4 9.70 0.96 -18.45
N TYR A 5 8.45 1.21 -18.83
CA TYR A 5 7.31 0.36 -18.52
C TYR A 5 7.00 -0.52 -19.72
N SER A 6 7.06 -1.83 -19.56
CA SER A 6 6.63 -2.79 -20.57
C SER A 6 5.31 -3.42 -20.14
N ILE A 7 4.25 -3.20 -20.92
CA ILE A 7 2.94 -3.81 -20.70
C ILE A 7 2.73 -4.86 -21.77
N THR A 8 2.55 -6.11 -21.35
CA THR A 8 2.36 -7.25 -22.24
C THR A 8 1.00 -7.85 -22.04
N ILE A 9 0.24 -7.99 -23.11
CA ILE A 9 -1.00 -8.76 -23.15
C ILE A 9 -0.78 -10.09 -23.85
N SER A 10 -1.31 -11.16 -23.26
CA SER A 10 -1.17 -12.53 -23.75
C SER A 10 -2.36 -13.39 -23.36
N HIS A 11 -2.40 -14.64 -23.83
CA HIS A 11 -3.41 -15.62 -23.44
C HIS A 11 -4.86 -15.18 -23.67
N LEU A 12 -5.10 -14.37 -24.72
CA LEU A 12 -6.42 -13.86 -25.07
C LEU A 12 -7.40 -14.99 -25.42
N ARG A 13 -8.57 -14.97 -24.77
CA ARG A 13 -9.69 -15.90 -24.99
C ARG A 13 -10.99 -15.16 -24.77
N ALA A 14 -12.01 -15.40 -25.57
CA ALA A 14 -13.35 -14.88 -25.29
C ALA A 14 -14.30 -16.03 -24.96
N HIS A 15 -15.39 -15.70 -24.27
CA HIS A 15 -16.40 -16.65 -23.84
C HIS A 15 -17.80 -16.09 -24.06
N ASN A 16 -18.73 -16.97 -24.40
CA ASN A 16 -20.15 -16.64 -24.59
C ASN A 16 -20.40 -15.48 -25.57
N LEU A 17 -19.64 -15.42 -26.67
CA LEU A 17 -19.85 -14.40 -27.68
C LEU A 17 -21.20 -14.60 -28.39
N PRO A 18 -22.01 -13.55 -28.59
CA PRO A 18 -23.29 -13.65 -29.28
C PRO A 18 -23.08 -14.00 -30.76
N LYS A 19 -23.98 -14.80 -31.31
CA LYS A 19 -23.99 -15.10 -32.75
C LYS A 19 -24.39 -13.85 -33.53
N LYS A 20 -23.57 -13.46 -34.51
CA LYS A 20 -23.92 -12.38 -35.46
C LYS A 20 -24.40 -12.93 -36.81
N ASP A 21 -24.14 -14.20 -37.09
CA ASP A 21 -24.56 -14.86 -38.32
C ASP A 21 -25.85 -15.67 -38.10
N LEU A 22 -26.78 -15.56 -39.06
CA LEU A 22 -28.13 -16.15 -38.97
C LEU A 22 -28.12 -17.68 -38.88
N PHE A 23 -27.09 -18.35 -39.40
CA PHE A 23 -27.07 -19.80 -39.57
C PHE A 23 -25.83 -20.50 -38.99
N THR A 24 -24.79 -19.76 -38.60
CA THR A 24 -23.52 -20.33 -38.13
C THR A 24 -22.97 -19.56 -36.92
N LYS A 25 -22.01 -20.14 -36.22
CA LYS A 25 -21.18 -19.38 -35.26
C LYS A 25 -20.33 -18.36 -36.03
N SER A 26 -20.01 -17.24 -35.39
CA SER A 26 -19.24 -16.17 -36.03
C SER A 26 -17.75 -16.46 -36.06
N ASP A 27 -17.11 -16.01 -37.13
CA ASP A 27 -15.66 -15.99 -37.29
C ASP A 27 -15.12 -14.75 -36.57
N THR A 28 -14.39 -14.89 -35.47
CA THR A 28 -14.07 -13.75 -34.59
C THR A 28 -12.60 -13.41 -34.55
N TYR A 29 -12.29 -12.14 -34.31
CA TYR A 29 -10.92 -11.68 -34.05
C TYR A 29 -10.95 -10.48 -33.10
N VAL A 30 -9.82 -10.18 -32.46
CA VAL A 30 -9.68 -9.06 -31.53
C VAL A 30 -8.82 -7.97 -32.15
N ILE A 31 -9.18 -6.71 -31.91
CA ILE A 31 -8.32 -5.56 -32.14
C ILE A 31 -8.00 -4.91 -30.79
N LEU A 32 -6.72 -4.67 -30.56
CA LEU A 32 -6.22 -3.89 -29.43
C LEU A 32 -5.86 -2.49 -29.89
N TYR A 33 -6.41 -1.50 -29.21
CA TYR A 33 -6.10 -0.10 -29.41
C TYR A 33 -5.30 0.37 -28.21
N TRP A 34 -4.01 0.53 -28.42
CA TRP A 34 -3.16 1.22 -27.45
C TRP A 34 -3.16 2.72 -27.75
N PRO A 35 -3.01 3.56 -26.72
CA PRO A 35 -2.80 4.98 -26.92
C PRO A 35 -1.58 5.23 -27.81
N ASN A 36 -1.72 6.13 -28.78
CA ASN A 36 -0.63 6.60 -29.65
C ASN A 36 0.10 5.54 -30.47
N THR A 37 -0.46 4.33 -30.63
CA THR A 37 0.13 3.30 -31.51
C THR A 37 -0.88 2.79 -32.54
N LYS A 38 -0.38 2.03 -33.52
CA LYS A 38 -1.23 1.39 -34.52
C LYS A 38 -2.01 0.24 -33.86
N PRO A 39 -3.31 0.08 -34.16
CA PRO A 39 -4.08 -1.03 -33.63
C PRO A 39 -3.49 -2.38 -34.04
N VAL A 40 -3.50 -3.34 -33.11
CA VAL A 40 -2.95 -4.68 -33.32
C VAL A 40 -4.09 -5.68 -33.38
N ARG A 41 -4.07 -6.55 -34.40
CA ARG A 41 -5.14 -7.50 -34.68
C ARG A 41 -4.68 -8.93 -34.44
N THR A 42 -5.54 -9.78 -33.86
CA THR A 42 -5.31 -11.23 -33.77
C THR A 42 -5.61 -11.95 -35.07
N ASP A 43 -5.19 -13.22 -35.16
CA ASP A 43 -5.74 -14.14 -36.15
C ASP A 43 -7.26 -14.34 -35.99
N ILE A 44 -7.91 -14.82 -37.04
CA ILE A 44 -9.35 -15.12 -37.04
C ILE A 44 -9.58 -16.52 -36.47
N ALA A 45 -10.44 -16.62 -35.47
CA ALA A 45 -10.95 -17.86 -34.93
C ALA A 45 -12.27 -18.22 -35.63
N PHE A 46 -12.25 -19.24 -36.47
CA PHE A 46 -13.41 -19.62 -37.29
C PHE A 46 -14.50 -20.33 -36.47
N LYS A 47 -15.75 -19.92 -36.67
CA LYS A 47 -16.97 -20.56 -36.19
C LYS A 47 -16.93 -20.96 -34.71
N ASN A 48 -16.45 -20.08 -33.83
CA ASN A 48 -16.30 -20.37 -32.40
C ASN A 48 -16.85 -19.23 -31.53
N SER A 49 -17.76 -19.58 -30.62
CA SER A 49 -18.35 -18.68 -29.60
C SER A 49 -17.40 -18.42 -28.43
N ASP A 50 -16.41 -19.31 -28.26
CA ASP A 50 -15.44 -19.31 -27.18
C ASP A 50 -14.01 -19.38 -27.76
N PRO A 51 -13.66 -18.40 -28.61
CA PRO A 51 -12.40 -18.41 -29.36
C PRO A 51 -11.20 -18.27 -28.42
N LYS A 52 -10.08 -18.87 -28.84
CA LYS A 52 -8.80 -18.79 -28.13
C LYS A 52 -7.72 -18.33 -29.12
N TRP A 53 -6.90 -17.38 -28.70
CA TRP A 53 -5.76 -16.86 -29.47
C TRP A 53 -4.45 -17.15 -28.73
N PRO A 54 -4.04 -18.41 -28.57
CA PRO A 54 -2.92 -18.80 -27.69
C PRO A 54 -1.57 -18.28 -28.18
N LYS A 55 -1.41 -18.04 -29.48
CA LYS A 55 -0.19 -17.50 -30.08
C LYS A 55 -0.10 -15.98 -29.97
N PHE A 56 -1.20 -15.32 -29.60
CA PHE A 56 -1.22 -13.87 -29.51
C PHE A 56 -0.49 -13.41 -28.26
N LYS A 57 0.59 -12.66 -28.48
CA LYS A 57 1.34 -11.94 -27.47
C LYS A 57 1.74 -10.61 -28.07
N HIS A 58 1.42 -9.53 -27.38
CA HIS A 58 1.80 -8.20 -27.80
C HIS A 58 2.30 -7.41 -26.59
N SER A 59 3.41 -6.70 -26.78
CA SER A 59 4.08 -5.93 -25.75
C SER A 59 4.21 -4.49 -26.23
N LEU A 60 3.89 -3.55 -25.34
CA LEU A 60 4.08 -2.13 -25.56
C LEU A 60 5.05 -1.59 -24.52
N GLU A 61 6.05 -0.84 -24.98
CA GLU A 61 7.03 -0.21 -24.13
C GLU A 61 6.78 1.30 -24.09
N TYR A 62 6.67 1.82 -22.88
CA TYR A 62 6.59 3.24 -22.58
C TYR A 62 7.90 3.64 -21.92
N VAL A 63 8.60 4.56 -22.53
CA VAL A 63 9.73 5.23 -21.92
C VAL A 63 9.20 6.51 -21.29
N LEU A 64 9.29 6.62 -19.96
CA LEU A 64 8.98 7.84 -19.24
C LEU A 64 10.28 8.53 -18.85
N GLU A 65 10.47 9.73 -19.40
CA GLU A 65 11.56 10.64 -19.07
C GLU A 65 11.27 11.40 -17.76
N GLU A 66 12.32 12.01 -17.19
CA GLU A 66 12.34 12.64 -15.86
C GLU A 66 11.32 13.75 -15.65
N ASP A 67 10.78 14.36 -16.71
CA ASP A 67 9.87 15.51 -16.61
C ASP A 67 8.53 15.18 -15.91
N PHE A 68 8.21 13.89 -15.73
CA PHE A 68 7.09 13.44 -14.90
C PHE A 68 7.45 13.31 -13.40
N GLY A 69 8.51 13.99 -12.97
CA GLY A 69 9.47 13.79 -11.86
C GLY A 69 9.05 13.32 -10.46
N ASP A 70 7.80 12.94 -10.25
CA ASP A 70 7.34 12.29 -9.03
C ASP A 70 6.40 11.11 -9.36
N ALA A 71 6.02 10.35 -8.33
CA ALA A 71 5.06 9.26 -8.49
C ALA A 71 3.70 9.76 -9.03
N GLU A 72 3.35 11.01 -8.79
CA GLU A 72 2.07 11.60 -9.20
C GLU A 72 2.03 11.88 -10.70
N GLY A 73 3.11 12.42 -11.29
CA GLY A 73 3.25 12.66 -12.71
C GLY A 73 3.16 11.38 -13.53
N ILE A 74 3.83 10.32 -13.05
CA ILE A 74 3.73 8.97 -13.61
C ILE A 74 2.28 8.47 -13.53
N GLN A 75 1.63 8.56 -12.37
CA GLN A 75 0.22 8.16 -12.23
C GLN A 75 -0.69 8.95 -13.15
N ARG A 76 -0.48 10.27 -13.28
CA ARG A 76 -1.26 11.16 -14.13
C ARG A 76 -1.14 10.79 -15.60
N PHE A 77 0.08 10.51 -16.08
CA PHE A 77 0.32 10.02 -17.43
C PHE A 77 -0.42 8.70 -17.68
N LEU A 78 -0.29 7.75 -16.75
CA LEU A 78 -0.85 6.41 -16.88
C LEU A 78 -2.39 6.38 -16.80
N ARG A 79 -3.01 7.25 -15.99
CA ARG A 79 -4.48 7.41 -15.93
C ARG A 79 -5.09 7.84 -17.27
N GLN A 80 -4.30 8.49 -18.12
CA GLN A 80 -4.75 8.89 -19.45
C GLN A 80 -4.59 7.76 -20.48
N GLN A 81 -3.91 6.66 -20.12
CA GLN A 81 -3.68 5.54 -21.00
C GLN A 81 -4.75 4.47 -20.79
N LEU A 82 -5.72 4.40 -21.72
CA LEU A 82 -6.74 3.36 -21.75
C LEU A 82 -6.39 2.31 -22.81
N LEU A 83 -6.29 1.04 -22.41
CA LEU A 83 -6.27 -0.07 -23.35
C LEU A 83 -7.70 -0.40 -23.75
N ARG A 84 -8.05 -0.18 -25.01
CA ARG A 84 -9.35 -0.58 -25.56
C ARG A 84 -9.21 -1.91 -26.31
N ILE A 85 -10.10 -2.85 -25.98
CA ILE A 85 -10.14 -4.19 -26.54
C ILE A 85 -11.48 -4.35 -27.26
N GLU A 86 -11.44 -4.68 -28.55
CA GLU A 86 -12.64 -4.85 -29.36
C GLU A 86 -12.67 -6.22 -30.02
N VAL A 87 -13.81 -6.90 -29.93
CA VAL A 87 -14.04 -8.17 -30.59
C VAL A 87 -14.92 -7.93 -31.81
N TYR A 88 -14.47 -8.42 -32.96
CA TYR A 88 -15.17 -8.30 -34.24
C TYR A 88 -15.58 -9.67 -34.76
N ALA A 89 -16.72 -9.71 -35.45
CA ALA A 89 -17.15 -10.82 -36.28
C ALA A 89 -16.84 -10.50 -37.74
N LYS A 90 -16.01 -11.35 -38.36
CA LYS A 90 -15.59 -11.25 -39.74
C LYS A 90 -16.71 -11.71 -40.68
N HIS A 91 -16.93 -10.95 -41.74
CA HIS A 91 -17.88 -11.27 -42.80
C HIS A 91 -17.15 -11.43 -44.14
N SER A 92 -17.55 -12.40 -44.97
CA SER A 92 -16.90 -12.63 -46.27
C SER A 92 -17.24 -11.54 -47.30
N TYR A 93 -18.45 -10.97 -47.22
CA TYR A 93 -19.00 -10.07 -48.24
C TYR A 93 -19.56 -8.75 -47.68
N ARG A 94 -19.36 -8.49 -46.40
CA ARG A 94 -19.85 -7.29 -45.71
C ARG A 94 -18.75 -6.73 -44.82
N LYS A 95 -18.94 -5.51 -44.33
CA LYS A 95 -18.04 -4.94 -43.33
C LYS A 95 -18.09 -5.78 -42.05
N ASP A 96 -16.93 -6.06 -41.49
CA ASP A 96 -16.78 -6.75 -40.21
C ASP A 96 -17.58 -5.99 -39.13
N SER A 97 -18.37 -6.70 -38.34
CA SER A 97 -19.28 -6.12 -37.34
C SER A 97 -18.70 -6.26 -35.94
N ILE A 98 -18.74 -5.20 -35.14
CA ILE A 98 -18.32 -5.29 -33.75
C ILE A 98 -19.29 -6.19 -32.95
N VAL A 99 -18.72 -7.09 -32.16
CA VAL A 99 -19.43 -7.98 -31.24
C VAL A 99 -19.62 -7.25 -29.91
N GLY A 100 -18.52 -6.76 -29.36
CA GLY A 100 -18.48 -5.95 -28.15
C GLY A 100 -17.09 -5.38 -27.91
N SER A 101 -17.02 -4.44 -26.98
CA SER A 101 -15.78 -3.75 -26.60
C SER A 101 -15.66 -3.64 -25.08
N THR A 102 -14.44 -3.52 -24.59
CA THR A 102 -14.13 -3.23 -23.20
C THR A 102 -12.91 -2.32 -23.13
N GLN A 103 -12.68 -1.70 -21.98
CA GLN A 103 -11.54 -0.81 -21.75
C GLN A 103 -10.94 -1.11 -20.38
N VAL A 104 -9.62 -1.02 -20.29
CA VAL A 104 -8.88 -1.18 -19.04
C VAL A 104 -7.96 0.00 -18.85
N ASP A 105 -8.03 0.58 -17.65
CA ASP A 105 -7.07 1.60 -17.21
C ASP A 105 -5.70 0.94 -17.01
N LEU A 106 -4.69 1.43 -17.74
CA LEU A 106 -3.34 0.88 -17.62
C LEU A 106 -2.76 1.11 -16.23
N LEU A 107 -3.12 2.18 -15.51
CA LEU A 107 -2.69 2.37 -14.12
C LEU A 107 -3.15 1.21 -13.24
N LEU A 108 -4.39 0.74 -13.43
CA LEU A 108 -4.89 -0.44 -12.73
C LEU A 108 -4.10 -1.69 -13.13
N CYS A 109 -3.68 -1.84 -14.40
CA CYS A 109 -2.82 -2.96 -14.83
C CYS A 109 -1.42 -2.93 -14.21
N LEU A 110 -0.87 -1.74 -13.92
CA LEU A 110 0.44 -1.60 -13.26
C LEU A 110 0.34 -1.81 -11.74
N GLY A 111 -0.81 -1.53 -11.14
CA GLY A 111 -1.02 -1.87 -9.73
C GLY A 111 -1.58 -3.27 -9.53
N GLY A 112 -2.16 -3.86 -10.58
CA GLY A 112 -3.17 -4.91 -10.51
C GLY A 112 -2.67 -6.34 -10.68
N PRO A 113 -3.56 -7.32 -10.51
CA PRO A 113 -3.31 -8.71 -10.86
C PRO A 113 -2.95 -8.90 -12.33
N THR A 114 -2.37 -10.05 -12.65
CA THR A 114 -1.95 -10.36 -14.02
C THR A 114 -3.05 -11.02 -14.85
N ASP A 115 -3.95 -11.79 -14.25
CA ASP A 115 -5.09 -12.42 -14.93
C ASP A 115 -6.27 -11.45 -14.96
N HIS A 116 -6.96 -11.32 -16.10
CA HIS A 116 -8.04 -10.36 -16.29
C HIS A 116 -9.26 -11.04 -16.89
N ARG A 117 -10.45 -10.74 -16.36
CA ARG A 117 -11.74 -11.15 -16.94
C ARG A 117 -12.62 -9.93 -17.11
N LEU A 118 -12.75 -9.47 -18.35
CA LEU A 118 -13.36 -8.18 -18.67
C LEU A 118 -14.67 -8.40 -19.43
N THR A 119 -15.76 -7.73 -19.03
CA THR A 119 -17.04 -7.87 -19.72
C THR A 119 -17.00 -7.12 -21.04
N LEU A 120 -17.50 -7.73 -22.10
CA LEU A 120 -17.66 -7.06 -23.38
C LEU A 120 -19.03 -6.37 -23.42
N VAL A 121 -19.05 -5.11 -23.81
CA VAL A 121 -20.27 -4.32 -23.97
C VAL A 121 -20.51 -4.10 -25.46
N SER A 122 -21.69 -4.49 -25.94
CA SER A 122 -22.13 -4.28 -27.33
C SER A 122 -22.47 -2.81 -27.61
N GLU A 123 -22.64 -2.45 -28.88
CA GLU A 123 -23.14 -1.13 -29.30
C GLU A 123 -24.52 -0.78 -28.72
N ARG A 124 -25.28 -1.78 -28.26
CA ARG A 124 -26.58 -1.59 -27.60
C ARG A 124 -26.47 -1.51 -26.07
N HIS A 125 -25.25 -1.37 -25.54
CA HIS A 125 -24.96 -1.36 -24.10
C HIS A 125 -25.40 -2.63 -23.35
N GLN A 126 -25.50 -3.75 -24.06
CA GLN A 126 -25.78 -5.07 -23.47
C GLN A 126 -24.50 -5.89 -23.37
N SER A 127 -24.41 -6.76 -22.36
CA SER A 127 -23.32 -7.74 -22.25
C SER A 127 -23.25 -8.60 -23.52
N ALA A 128 -22.05 -8.73 -24.07
CA ALA A 128 -21.73 -9.46 -25.30
C ALA A 128 -20.75 -10.60 -25.03
N GLY A 129 -20.81 -11.18 -23.82
CA GLY A 129 -19.84 -12.14 -23.31
C GLY A 129 -18.71 -11.44 -22.54
N TRP A 130 -17.58 -12.13 -22.38
CA TRP A 130 -16.41 -11.59 -21.70
C TRP A 130 -15.12 -12.07 -22.36
N ILE A 131 -14.04 -11.36 -22.07
CA ILE A 131 -12.69 -11.68 -22.52
C ILE A 131 -11.79 -11.98 -21.32
N GLU A 132 -11.04 -13.06 -21.43
CA GLU A 132 -9.98 -13.43 -20.50
C GLU A 132 -8.62 -13.17 -21.16
N CYS A 133 -7.73 -12.51 -20.44
CA CYS A 133 -6.36 -12.27 -20.90
C CYS A 133 -5.41 -12.17 -19.71
N LYS A 134 -4.11 -12.29 -20.00
CA LYS A 134 -3.05 -11.96 -19.06
C LYS A 134 -2.45 -10.63 -19.47
N ILE A 135 -2.55 -9.62 -18.61
CA ILE A 135 -1.85 -8.34 -18.76
C ILE A 135 -0.76 -8.31 -17.69
N THR A 136 0.49 -8.38 -18.12
CA THR A 136 1.65 -8.31 -17.24
C THR A 136 2.36 -6.99 -17.48
N ALA A 137 2.60 -6.25 -16.42
CA ALA A 137 3.41 -5.05 -16.46
C ALA A 137 4.79 -5.30 -15.87
N ARG A 138 5.80 -4.65 -16.43
CA ARG A 138 7.18 -4.67 -15.92
C ARG A 138 7.71 -3.25 -15.93
N CYS A 139 8.13 -2.77 -14.77
CA CYS A 139 8.91 -1.54 -14.67
C CYS A 139 10.39 -1.90 -14.63
N VAL A 140 11.17 -1.34 -15.55
CA VAL A 140 12.63 -1.35 -15.53
C VAL A 140 13.08 0.08 -15.26
N GLY A 141 13.99 0.25 -14.31
CA GLY A 141 14.55 1.56 -13.99
C GLY A 141 15.89 1.43 -13.32
N THR A 142 16.57 2.56 -13.15
CA THR A 142 17.83 2.63 -12.41
C THR A 142 17.52 2.90 -10.94
N ALA A 143 17.73 1.91 -10.09
CA ALA A 143 17.72 2.07 -8.64
C ALA A 143 19.10 2.50 -8.17
N SER A 144 19.14 3.34 -7.14
CA SER A 144 20.37 3.76 -6.47
C SER A 144 20.37 3.21 -5.05
N ILE A 145 21.50 2.63 -4.64
CA ILE A 145 21.69 2.01 -3.33
C ILE A 145 22.84 2.75 -2.65
N SER A 146 22.68 3.19 -1.42
CA SER A 146 23.76 3.79 -0.64
C SER A 146 23.77 3.25 0.78
N LEU A 147 24.95 3.14 1.37
CA LEU A 147 25.13 2.82 2.78
C LEU A 147 25.53 4.08 3.53
N HIS A 148 25.00 4.25 4.72
CA HIS A 148 25.20 5.40 5.59
C HIS A 148 25.62 4.96 6.98
N ASP A 149 26.45 5.79 7.62
CA ASP A 149 26.94 5.59 8.99
C ASP A 149 27.51 4.18 9.20
N VAL A 150 28.30 3.70 8.23
CA VAL A 150 28.84 2.35 8.21
C VAL A 150 29.96 2.25 9.24
N THR A 151 29.83 1.27 10.13
CA THR A 151 30.82 0.94 11.17
C THR A 151 31.23 -0.51 11.06
N CYS A 152 32.49 -0.80 11.39
CA CYS A 152 32.98 -2.16 11.50
C CYS A 152 33.49 -2.43 12.93
N HIS A 153 33.06 -3.54 13.52
CA HIS A 153 33.52 -4.00 14.82
C HIS A 153 34.28 -5.30 14.63
N LEU A 154 35.61 -5.26 14.69
CA LEU A 154 36.46 -6.44 14.58
C LEU A 154 36.70 -7.05 15.96
N ASP A 155 36.53 -8.37 16.07
CA ASP A 155 36.65 -9.13 17.32
C ASP A 155 38.10 -9.47 17.68
N SER A 156 39.08 -9.09 16.84
CA SER A 156 40.46 -9.54 17.00
C SER A 156 41.26 -8.72 18.02
N GLU A 157 42.12 -9.41 18.77
CA GLU A 157 43.19 -8.84 19.60
C GLU A 157 44.25 -8.08 18.77
N GLU A 158 44.20 -8.14 17.43
CA GLU A 158 45.20 -7.55 16.53
C GLU A 158 45.44 -6.06 16.82
N GLU A 159 46.63 -5.56 16.48
CA GLU A 159 46.94 -4.14 16.58
C GLU A 159 46.00 -3.30 15.69
N LYS A 160 45.85 -2.03 16.06
CA LYS A 160 45.09 -1.05 15.27
C LYS A 160 45.68 -0.94 13.85
N GLN A 161 44.81 -0.86 12.84
CA GLN A 161 45.20 -0.88 11.42
C GLN A 161 44.63 0.33 10.66
N HIS A 162 45.13 0.56 9.44
CA HIS A 162 44.53 1.51 8.51
C HIS A 162 43.52 0.77 7.62
N LEU A 163 42.23 0.96 7.88
CA LEU A 163 41.15 0.17 7.28
C LEU A 163 40.40 0.96 6.21
N PHE A 164 40.02 0.31 5.12
CA PHE A 164 39.14 0.88 4.10
C PHE A 164 38.29 -0.23 3.47
N LEU A 165 37.20 0.15 2.81
CA LEU A 165 36.30 -0.77 2.13
C LEU A 165 36.47 -0.63 0.62
N ARG A 166 36.40 -1.76 -0.09
CA ARG A 166 36.05 -1.79 -1.51
C ARG A 166 34.75 -2.54 -1.67
N SER A 167 33.91 -2.10 -2.58
CA SER A 167 32.54 -2.60 -2.64
C SER A 167 32.03 -2.59 -4.07
N PHE A 168 31.27 -3.60 -4.44
CA PHE A 168 30.72 -3.74 -5.79
C PHE A 168 29.43 -4.55 -5.74
N LEU A 169 28.57 -4.32 -6.73
CA LEU A 169 27.30 -5.01 -6.85
C LEU A 169 27.47 -6.26 -7.73
N SER A 170 26.95 -7.41 -7.31
CA SER A 170 27.11 -8.68 -8.03
C SER A 170 26.60 -8.65 -9.48
N SER A 171 25.66 -7.76 -9.79
CA SER A 171 25.10 -7.56 -11.13
C SER A 171 25.94 -6.64 -12.03
N SER A 172 26.92 -5.92 -11.47
CA SER A 172 27.75 -4.96 -12.19
C SER A 172 29.20 -5.02 -11.71
N ASN A 173 30.06 -5.68 -12.50
CA ASN A 173 31.50 -5.68 -12.25
C ASN A 173 32.17 -4.31 -12.52
N LYS A 174 31.41 -3.28 -12.93
CA LYS A 174 31.95 -1.97 -13.31
C LYS A 174 31.90 -0.93 -12.20
N ASP A 175 31.15 -1.17 -11.13
CA ASP A 175 30.87 -0.19 -10.09
C ASP A 175 31.61 -0.52 -8.80
N GLU A 176 32.94 -0.68 -8.88
CA GLU A 176 33.79 -0.80 -7.70
C GLU A 176 33.98 0.58 -7.05
N MET A 177 33.58 0.70 -5.78
CA MET A 177 33.73 1.90 -4.97
C MET A 177 34.70 1.65 -3.83
N GLU A 178 35.66 2.56 -3.64
CA GLU A 178 36.62 2.55 -2.53
C GLU A 178 36.33 3.70 -1.56
N THR A 179 36.29 3.42 -0.26
CA THR A 179 36.11 4.44 0.77
C THR A 179 37.43 5.11 1.16
N SER A 180 37.35 6.25 1.85
CA SER A 180 38.52 6.80 2.55
C SER A 180 39.09 5.81 3.57
N THR A 181 40.40 5.86 3.80
CA THR A 181 41.06 5.06 4.82
C THR A 181 40.83 5.65 6.22
N CYS A 182 40.34 4.84 7.16
CA CYS A 182 40.31 5.15 8.57
C CYS A 182 41.65 4.72 9.20
N PHE A 183 42.40 5.67 9.77
CA PHE A 183 43.75 5.39 10.26
C PHE A 183 43.76 4.88 11.70
N ASN A 184 44.58 3.85 11.96
CA ASN A 184 44.94 3.40 13.30
C ASN A 184 43.71 3.15 14.22
N THR A 185 42.74 2.37 13.73
CA THR A 185 41.50 2.07 14.46
C THR A 185 41.08 0.60 14.33
N LYS A 186 40.33 0.11 15.31
CA LYS A 186 39.59 -1.17 15.26
C LYS A 186 38.10 -0.98 14.94
N HIS A 187 37.64 0.26 15.03
CA HIS A 187 36.25 0.67 14.82
C HIS A 187 36.20 1.77 13.76
N PRO A 188 36.51 1.45 12.49
CA PRO A 188 36.42 2.42 11.42
C PRO A 188 34.97 2.86 11.22
N TYR A 189 34.80 4.11 10.81
CA TYR A 189 33.51 4.75 10.55
C TYR A 189 33.55 5.44 9.19
N TRP A 190 32.57 5.16 8.35
CA TRP A 190 32.38 5.76 7.04
C TRP A 190 30.98 6.35 6.97
N SER A 191 30.89 7.68 6.80
CA SER A 191 29.60 8.39 6.76
C SER A 191 28.74 7.99 5.56
N ALA A 192 29.36 7.62 4.43
CA ALA A 192 28.66 7.15 3.23
C ALA A 192 29.52 6.17 2.42
N VAL A 193 28.87 5.17 1.82
CA VAL A 193 29.46 4.23 0.85
C VAL A 193 28.48 4.06 -0.33
N GLY A 194 28.97 4.28 -1.55
CA GLY A 194 28.14 4.37 -2.76
C GLY A 194 28.00 5.81 -3.29
N PRO A 195 26.99 6.12 -4.11
CA PRO A 195 25.88 5.26 -4.51
C PRO A 195 26.28 4.16 -5.52
N TYR A 196 25.58 3.02 -5.48
CA TYR A 196 25.61 2.00 -6.53
C TYR A 196 24.36 2.13 -7.38
N GLU A 197 24.52 2.07 -8.69
CA GLU A 197 23.39 2.11 -9.61
C GLU A 197 23.14 0.72 -10.19
N ILE A 198 21.88 0.30 -10.19
CA ILE A 198 21.45 -0.93 -10.84
C ILE A 198 20.25 -0.65 -11.73
N THR A 199 20.40 -0.96 -13.01
CA THR A 199 19.30 -0.89 -13.96
C THR A 199 18.66 -2.25 -14.11
N GLY A 200 17.40 -2.36 -13.72
CA GLY A 200 16.67 -3.62 -13.71
C GLY A 200 15.22 -3.45 -13.29
N ASP A 201 14.49 -4.57 -13.21
CA ASP A 201 13.22 -4.60 -12.47
C ASP A 201 13.48 -4.85 -10.98
N LEU A 202 12.46 -4.67 -10.14
CA LEU A 202 12.64 -4.80 -8.68
C LEU A 202 13.12 -6.19 -8.30
N HIS A 203 12.70 -7.23 -9.02
CA HIS A 203 13.13 -8.60 -8.72
C HIS A 203 14.64 -8.77 -8.94
N MET A 204 15.17 -8.21 -10.02
CA MET A 204 16.61 -8.17 -10.26
C MET A 204 17.34 -7.36 -9.18
N VAL A 205 16.79 -6.19 -8.78
CA VAL A 205 17.37 -5.37 -7.71
C VAL A 205 17.41 -6.13 -6.38
N MET A 206 16.30 -6.71 -5.95
CA MET A 206 16.21 -7.37 -4.65
C MET A 206 16.98 -8.69 -4.59
N ASN A 207 17.22 -9.36 -5.73
CA ASN A 207 18.07 -10.55 -5.78
C ASN A 207 19.56 -10.25 -5.97
N SER A 208 19.93 -8.98 -6.11
CA SER A 208 21.34 -8.59 -6.19
C SER A 208 21.99 -8.63 -4.81
N THR A 209 23.30 -8.86 -4.79
CA THR A 209 24.11 -8.87 -3.57
C THR A 209 25.15 -7.76 -3.67
N LEU A 210 25.22 -6.92 -2.64
CA LEU A 210 26.31 -5.96 -2.48
C LEU A 210 27.44 -6.64 -1.71
N THR A 211 28.57 -6.83 -2.37
CA THR A 211 29.76 -7.44 -1.78
C THR A 211 30.72 -6.35 -1.35
N ILE A 212 31.17 -6.40 -0.09
CA ILE A 212 32.07 -5.43 0.52
C ILE A 212 33.30 -6.17 1.01
N HIS A 213 34.45 -5.81 0.47
CA HIS A 213 35.77 -6.27 0.89
C HIS A 213 36.37 -5.28 1.87
N LEU A 214 36.71 -5.74 3.06
CA LEU A 214 37.46 -4.99 4.06
C LEU A 214 38.95 -5.19 3.83
N PHE A 215 39.69 -4.10 3.65
CA PHE A 215 41.14 -4.11 3.47
C PHE A 215 41.85 -3.43 4.64
N ALA A 216 43.01 -3.97 4.99
CA ALA A 216 43.99 -3.32 5.86
C ALA A 216 45.18 -2.87 5.02
N LYS A 217 45.58 -1.61 5.19
CA LYS A 217 46.78 -1.03 4.61
C LYS A 217 47.84 -0.89 5.69
N GLN A 218 49.03 -1.43 5.45
CA GLN A 218 50.20 -1.27 6.31
C GLN A 218 51.39 -0.95 5.40
N GLU A 219 51.92 0.27 5.52
CA GLU A 219 52.93 0.79 4.60
C GLU A 219 52.47 0.70 3.13
N GLU A 220 53.17 -0.07 2.29
CA GLU A 220 52.84 -0.30 0.87
C GLU A 220 52.03 -1.60 0.63
N ILE A 221 51.77 -2.39 1.68
CA ILE A 221 51.08 -3.66 1.57
C ILE A 221 49.58 -3.46 1.85
N ILE A 222 48.74 -3.86 0.89
CA ILE A 222 47.29 -3.90 1.03
C ILE A 222 46.87 -5.37 1.16
N LYS A 223 46.28 -5.74 2.28
CA LYS A 223 45.80 -7.10 2.57
C LYS A 223 44.30 -7.10 2.77
N MET A 224 43.58 -7.97 2.05
CA MET A 224 42.16 -8.20 2.32
C MET A 224 42.02 -8.91 3.67
N LYS A 225 41.20 -8.35 4.56
CA LYS A 225 40.90 -8.90 5.87
C LYS A 225 39.66 -9.78 5.81
N GLY A 226 38.59 -9.27 5.23
CA GLY A 226 37.34 -10.02 5.16
C GLY A 226 36.38 -9.54 4.10
N VAL A 227 35.27 -10.27 3.97
CA VAL A 227 34.23 -10.07 3.00
C VAL A 227 32.88 -10.04 3.71
N VAL A 228 32.02 -9.11 3.32
CA VAL A 228 30.63 -8.99 3.75
C VAL A 228 29.75 -9.07 2.51
N ASN A 229 28.70 -9.88 2.56
CA ASN A 229 27.72 -10.00 1.48
C ASN A 229 26.35 -9.54 2.00
N ILE A 230 25.88 -8.39 1.51
CA ILE A 230 24.58 -7.83 1.85
C ILE A 230 23.59 -8.24 0.77
N SER A 231 22.70 -9.19 1.08
CA SER A 231 21.59 -9.55 0.19
C SER A 231 20.52 -8.45 0.27
N LEU A 232 20.29 -7.74 -0.83
CA LEU A 232 19.40 -6.57 -0.84
C LEU A 232 17.94 -6.94 -0.50
N GLY A 233 17.51 -8.14 -0.87
CA GLY A 233 16.18 -8.68 -0.57
C GLY A 233 15.91 -8.83 0.93
N LYS A 234 16.94 -8.97 1.77
CA LYS A 234 16.81 -9.01 3.25
C LYS A 234 16.38 -7.65 3.82
N TYR A 235 16.67 -6.56 3.11
CA TYR A 235 16.46 -5.19 3.55
C TYR A 235 15.38 -4.49 2.75
N ASN A 236 14.32 -5.22 2.34
CA ASN A 236 13.16 -4.64 1.68
C ASN A 236 12.12 -4.20 2.72
N THR A 237 12.10 -2.92 3.11
CA THR A 237 10.98 -2.39 3.90
C THR A 237 10.32 -1.23 3.18
N ALA A 238 8.99 -1.24 3.17
CA ALA A 238 8.16 -0.34 2.38
C ALA A 238 8.06 1.09 2.94
N SER A 239 8.74 1.43 4.04
CA SER A 239 8.39 2.62 4.83
C SER A 239 9.57 3.41 5.41
N GLN A 240 10.82 2.99 5.17
CA GLN A 240 11.98 3.67 5.75
C GLN A 240 12.94 4.11 4.67
N GLU A 241 13.34 5.38 4.70
CA GLU A 241 14.43 5.93 3.88
C GLU A 241 15.77 5.23 4.20
N PHE A 242 15.93 4.82 5.46
CA PHE A 242 17.13 4.16 5.99
C PHE A 242 16.75 2.89 6.74
N ILE A 243 17.32 1.76 6.32
CA ILE A 243 17.06 0.45 6.91
C ILE A 243 18.35 0.00 7.60
N PHE A 244 18.29 -0.26 8.90
CA PHE A 244 19.47 -0.74 9.62
C PHE A 244 19.89 -2.13 9.11
N PHE A 245 21.17 -2.29 8.77
CA PHE A 245 21.75 -3.57 8.40
C PHE A 245 22.85 -3.97 9.38
N ARG A 246 23.03 -5.28 9.56
CA ARG A 246 24.07 -5.87 10.38
C ARG A 246 24.46 -7.21 9.79
N GLU A 247 25.68 -7.31 9.27
CA GLU A 247 26.19 -8.50 8.60
C GLU A 247 27.56 -8.92 9.13
N PRO A 248 27.85 -10.23 9.22
CA PRO A 248 29.14 -10.71 9.68
C PRO A 248 30.24 -10.44 8.65
N VAL A 249 31.41 -10.02 9.14
CA VAL A 249 32.64 -9.95 8.33
C VAL A 249 33.28 -11.33 8.31
N GLN A 250 33.22 -12.01 7.17
CA GLN A 250 33.81 -13.34 6.99
C GLN A 250 35.27 -13.23 6.55
N GLU A 251 36.12 -14.10 7.07
CA GLU A 251 37.52 -14.18 6.62
C GLU A 251 37.59 -14.61 5.14
N HIS A 252 38.46 -13.96 4.35
CA HIS A 252 38.48 -14.11 2.87
C HIS A 252 38.86 -15.51 2.36
N PHE A 253 39.41 -16.39 3.21
CA PHE A 253 39.82 -17.71 2.77
C PHE A 253 38.59 -18.59 2.49
N GLU A 254 38.50 -19.14 1.27
CA GLU A 254 37.34 -19.86 0.69
C GLU A 254 36.77 -21.03 1.53
N GLN A 255 37.40 -21.39 2.65
CA GLN A 255 36.98 -22.47 3.54
C GLN A 255 36.81 -22.04 5.01
N SER A 256 37.26 -20.84 5.40
CA SER A 256 37.10 -20.37 6.78
C SER A 256 35.69 -19.84 7.00
N ARG A 257 34.92 -20.51 7.88
CA ARG A 257 33.67 -19.97 8.43
C ARG A 257 33.89 -19.00 9.59
N ASN A 258 35.13 -18.53 9.76
CA ASN A 258 35.49 -17.63 10.84
C ASN A 258 34.87 -16.26 10.60
N THR A 259 34.14 -15.78 11.59
CA THR A 259 33.63 -14.42 11.63
C THR A 259 34.69 -13.55 12.31
N LEU A 260 35.21 -12.56 11.61
CA LEU A 260 36.21 -11.62 12.11
C LEU A 260 35.59 -10.47 12.92
N GLY A 261 34.29 -10.28 12.77
CA GLY A 261 33.57 -9.16 13.34
C GLY A 261 32.24 -8.91 12.63
N VAL A 262 31.73 -7.69 12.76
CA VAL A 262 30.45 -7.27 12.19
C VAL A 262 30.60 -5.95 11.46
N LEU A 263 29.91 -5.81 10.32
CA LEU A 263 29.71 -4.56 9.62
C LEU A 263 28.24 -4.16 9.78
N GLU A 264 27.98 -2.94 10.25
CA GLU A 264 26.64 -2.43 10.47
C GLU A 264 26.51 -0.96 10.04
N GLY A 265 25.29 -0.52 9.80
CA GLY A 265 24.98 0.82 9.30
C GLY A 265 23.56 0.89 8.78
N TYR A 266 23.28 1.85 7.91
CA TYR A 266 21.97 2.00 7.28
C TYR A 266 22.07 1.85 5.77
N ILE A 267 21.15 1.09 5.16
CA ILE A 267 21.00 1.01 3.71
C ILE A 267 19.82 1.87 3.28
N ALA A 268 20.05 2.71 2.28
CA ALA A 268 19.04 3.53 1.65
C ALA A 268 18.84 3.07 0.20
N PHE A 269 17.58 2.98 -0.21
CA PHE A 269 17.20 2.68 -1.57
C PHE A 269 16.50 3.90 -2.17
N SER A 270 17.02 4.38 -3.29
CA SER A 270 16.42 5.46 -4.07
C SER A 270 15.96 4.94 -5.42
N ASN A 271 14.84 5.48 -5.91
CA ASN A 271 14.34 5.21 -7.27
C ASN A 271 14.02 3.75 -7.59
N LEU A 272 13.69 2.91 -6.60
CA LEU A 272 13.29 1.52 -6.86
C LEU A 272 12.16 1.42 -7.92
N PRO A 273 12.24 0.46 -8.84
CA PRO A 273 11.20 0.21 -9.85
C PRO A 273 10.02 -0.58 -9.23
N VAL A 274 9.41 0.01 -8.21
CA VAL A 274 8.32 -0.60 -7.40
C VAL A 274 7.01 -0.83 -8.17
N PRO A 275 6.56 0.04 -9.11
CA PRO A 275 5.29 -0.19 -9.80
C PRO A 275 5.29 -1.55 -10.52
N CYS A 276 4.13 -2.17 -10.71
CA CYS A 276 3.93 -3.40 -11.51
C CYS A 276 4.13 -4.74 -10.80
N GLN A 277 4.17 -4.77 -9.46
CA GLN A 277 4.58 -5.98 -8.73
C GLN A 277 3.52 -6.50 -7.76
N MET A 278 2.66 -7.40 -8.25
CA MET A 278 1.69 -8.14 -7.44
C MET A 278 1.69 -9.64 -7.71
N TRP A 279 1.27 -10.41 -6.70
CA TRP A 279 1.03 -11.84 -6.78
C TRP A 279 -0.45 -12.14 -7.05
N LYS A 280 -0.76 -12.63 -8.26
CA LYS A 280 -2.07 -13.18 -8.69
C LYS A 280 -3.29 -12.27 -8.41
N GLY A 281 -4.48 -12.71 -8.83
CA GLY A 281 -5.78 -12.03 -8.68
C GLY A 281 -6.47 -11.80 -10.03
N TYR A 282 -7.62 -11.12 -10.05
CA TYR A 282 -8.28 -10.75 -11.31
C TYR A 282 -9.04 -9.41 -11.29
N HIS A 283 -9.06 -8.73 -12.45
CA HIS A 283 -9.90 -7.53 -12.67
C HIS A 283 -11.32 -7.92 -13.05
N LYS A 284 -12.30 -7.20 -12.49
CA LYS A 284 -13.67 -7.04 -13.00
C LYS A 284 -13.89 -5.56 -13.34
N ASP A 285 -14.91 -5.26 -14.15
CA ASP A 285 -15.13 -3.92 -14.73
C ASP A 285 -14.98 -2.74 -13.76
N ASN A 286 -15.18 -2.93 -12.44
CA ASN A 286 -15.04 -1.87 -11.44
C ASN A 286 -14.11 -2.19 -10.25
N GLN A 287 -13.48 -3.37 -10.14
CA GLN A 287 -12.75 -3.78 -8.92
C GLN A 287 -11.65 -4.84 -9.17
N ILE A 288 -10.63 -4.83 -8.30
CA ILE A 288 -9.59 -5.88 -8.19
C ILE A 288 -10.01 -6.90 -7.13
N PHE A 289 -10.00 -8.19 -7.46
CA PHE A 289 -10.28 -9.27 -6.51
C PHE A 289 -9.05 -10.16 -6.29
N GLU A 290 -8.83 -10.59 -5.04
CA GLU A 290 -7.89 -11.66 -4.65
C GLU A 290 -6.40 -11.41 -4.96
N ALA A 291 -5.92 -10.17 -4.83
CA ALA A 291 -4.54 -9.83 -5.15
C ALA A 291 -3.70 -9.42 -3.92
N ALA A 292 -2.43 -9.84 -3.88
CA ALA A 292 -1.48 -9.48 -2.83
C ALA A 292 -0.28 -8.72 -3.43
N PRO A 293 0.07 -7.52 -2.95
CA PRO A 293 1.28 -6.81 -3.39
C PRO A 293 2.54 -7.62 -3.05
N LEU A 294 3.54 -7.60 -3.94
CA LEU A 294 4.86 -8.22 -3.65
C LEU A 294 5.65 -7.42 -2.60
N THR A 295 5.30 -6.15 -2.40
CA THR A 295 5.84 -5.30 -1.34
C THR A 295 4.67 -4.67 -0.58
N THR A 296 4.38 -5.19 0.60
CA THR A 296 3.34 -4.66 1.48
C THR A 296 3.78 -3.30 2.01
N GLY A 297 3.36 -2.21 1.35
CA GLY A 297 3.37 -0.87 1.94
C GLY A 297 3.55 0.31 0.99
N LEU A 298 3.78 0.09 -0.32
CA LEU A 298 4.07 1.20 -1.25
C LEU A 298 2.88 1.64 -2.14
N TYR A 299 1.74 0.94 -2.05
CA TYR A 299 0.53 1.30 -2.80
C TYR A 299 -0.72 1.20 -1.94
N THR A 300 -1.25 2.35 -1.53
CA THR A 300 -2.67 2.48 -1.22
C THR A 300 -3.40 2.79 -2.53
N PHE A 301 -4.24 1.87 -3.01
CA PHE A 301 -5.19 2.20 -4.08
C PHE A 301 -6.16 3.26 -3.55
N PRO A 302 -6.38 4.38 -4.24
CA PRO A 302 -7.48 5.28 -3.90
C PRO A 302 -8.82 4.59 -4.16
N ASP A 303 -9.79 4.80 -3.26
CA ASP A 303 -11.17 4.34 -3.41
C ASP A 303 -11.72 4.80 -4.78
N ILE A 304 -12.08 3.82 -5.62
CA ILE A 304 -12.77 4.04 -6.89
C ILE A 304 -14.22 4.43 -6.54
N ASN A 305 -14.67 5.60 -7.03
CA ASN A 305 -16.02 6.16 -6.83
C ASN A 305 -17.13 5.09 -6.81
N GLN A 306 -17.76 4.89 -5.65
CA GLN A 306 -18.81 3.89 -5.43
C GLN A 306 -20.24 4.43 -5.61
N ASP A 307 -20.41 5.61 -6.20
CA ASP A 307 -21.71 6.32 -6.24
C ASP A 307 -22.82 5.66 -7.09
N ASN A 308 -22.65 4.42 -7.57
CA ASN A 308 -23.69 3.67 -8.30
C ASN A 308 -23.63 2.15 -8.06
N LEU A 309 -23.89 1.70 -6.82
CA LEU A 309 -24.18 0.30 -6.53
C LEU A 309 -25.58 0.13 -5.87
N PRO A 310 -26.39 -0.87 -6.29
CA PRO A 310 -27.60 -1.24 -5.56
C PRO A 310 -27.23 -2.01 -4.27
N PRO A 311 -28.14 -2.09 -3.27
CA PRO A 311 -27.80 -2.60 -1.95
C PRO A 311 -27.56 -4.11 -1.97
N VAL A 312 -26.42 -4.53 -1.44
CA VAL A 312 -26.11 -5.94 -1.14
C VAL A 312 -26.06 -6.09 0.38
N PHE A 313 -27.13 -6.65 0.93
CA PHE A 313 -27.13 -7.29 2.24
C PHE A 313 -26.46 -8.68 2.13
N ASP A 314 -25.85 -9.09 3.24
CA ASP A 314 -25.23 -10.40 3.52
C ASP A 314 -23.90 -10.73 2.85
N LEU A 315 -22.83 -10.73 3.65
CA LEU A 315 -21.69 -11.67 3.56
C LEU A 315 -20.72 -11.46 4.75
N PHE A 316 -21.10 -11.93 5.93
CA PHE A 316 -20.14 -12.43 6.92
C PHE A 316 -20.39 -13.92 7.05
N HIS A 317 -19.54 -14.76 6.46
CA HIS A 317 -19.27 -16.15 6.84
C HIS A 317 -18.17 -16.70 5.92
N SER A 318 -16.91 -16.45 6.25
CA SER A 318 -15.81 -17.38 5.96
C SER A 318 -14.59 -17.01 6.77
N GLY A 319 -14.50 -17.59 7.97
CA GLY A 319 -13.24 -17.73 8.68
C GLY A 319 -12.34 -18.68 7.90
N HIS A 320 -11.16 -18.18 7.51
CA HIS A 320 -9.89 -18.90 7.44
C HIS A 320 -8.87 -17.99 6.75
N LEU A 321 -7.62 -18.04 7.24
CA LEU A 321 -6.37 -17.46 6.71
C LEU A 321 -5.91 -16.15 7.34
N VAL A 322 -5.29 -16.23 8.53
CA VAL A 322 -4.10 -15.43 8.90
C VAL A 322 -3.22 -16.26 9.84
N GLU A 323 -2.28 -17.03 9.27
CA GLU A 323 -1.13 -17.56 10.00
C GLU A 323 0.12 -17.16 9.21
N ASN A 324 1.18 -16.76 9.92
CA ASN A 324 2.48 -16.24 9.44
C ASN A 324 2.62 -14.72 9.45
N ASN A 325 2.56 -14.14 10.66
CA ASN A 325 3.53 -13.15 11.18
C ASN A 325 3.09 -12.66 12.57
N ARG A 326 2.94 -13.59 13.54
CA ARG A 326 2.73 -13.25 14.95
C ARG A 326 4.10 -12.97 15.58
N GLN A 327 4.47 -11.69 15.73
CA GLN A 327 5.05 -11.31 17.02
C GLN A 327 3.95 -11.61 18.04
N VAL A 328 4.27 -12.41 19.05
CA VAL A 328 3.32 -12.88 20.06
C VAL A 328 2.83 -11.68 20.85
N LEU A 329 1.75 -11.06 20.38
CA LEU A 329 0.80 -10.41 21.27
C LEU A 329 0.26 -11.50 22.18
N ASP A 330 0.22 -11.22 23.47
CA ASP A 330 -0.33 -12.14 24.46
C ASP A 330 -1.72 -12.58 24.00
N GLU A 331 -1.87 -13.87 23.70
CA GLU A 331 -3.12 -14.45 23.19
C GLU A 331 -4.26 -14.20 24.18
N ASP A 332 -3.94 -14.08 25.46
CA ASP A 332 -4.87 -13.67 26.52
C ASP A 332 -5.41 -12.25 26.28
N CYS A 333 -4.56 -11.29 25.93
CA CYS A 333 -4.97 -9.92 25.60
C CYS A 333 -5.91 -9.86 24.39
N GLN A 334 -5.62 -10.64 23.33
CA GLN A 334 -6.49 -10.72 22.16
C GLN A 334 -7.85 -11.36 22.48
N ASN A 335 -7.87 -12.38 23.33
CA ASN A 335 -9.09 -13.06 23.74
C ASN A 335 -9.96 -12.19 24.67
N GLN A 336 -9.34 -11.46 25.60
CA GLN A 336 -10.02 -10.47 26.44
C GLN A 336 -10.66 -9.37 25.57
N LEU A 337 -9.93 -8.85 24.57
CA LEU A 337 -10.43 -7.87 23.62
C LEU A 337 -11.61 -8.37 22.79
N ARG A 338 -11.54 -9.61 22.29
CA ARG A 338 -12.65 -10.23 21.55
C ARG A 338 -13.89 -10.36 22.43
N SER A 339 -13.74 -10.83 23.67
CA SER A 339 -14.84 -10.93 24.62
C SER A 339 -15.50 -9.57 24.89
N ILE A 340 -14.71 -8.51 25.10
CA ILE A 340 -15.25 -7.15 25.29
C ILE A 340 -15.99 -6.67 24.04
N ILE A 341 -15.43 -6.88 22.84
CA ILE A 341 -16.06 -6.49 21.57
C ILE A 341 -17.33 -7.29 21.28
N GLU A 342 -17.36 -8.58 21.61
CA GLU A 342 -18.55 -9.42 21.48
C GLU A 342 -19.67 -8.92 22.40
N ARG A 343 -19.37 -8.59 23.66
CA ARG A 343 -20.36 -7.97 24.58
C ARG A 343 -20.93 -6.67 24.01
N ILE A 344 -20.07 -5.83 23.46
CA ILE A 344 -20.47 -4.57 22.80
C ILE A 344 -21.39 -4.85 21.60
N ASN A 345 -21.08 -5.84 20.76
CA ASN A 345 -21.89 -6.18 19.58
C ASN A 345 -23.24 -6.84 19.94
N CYS A 346 -23.32 -7.49 21.10
CA CYS A 346 -24.55 -8.11 21.59
C CYS A 346 -25.47 -7.14 22.34
N ASP A 347 -25.11 -5.85 22.42
CA ASP A 347 -25.78 -4.81 23.22
C ASP A 347 -25.91 -5.16 24.72
N GLU A 348 -25.11 -6.10 25.23
CA GLU A 348 -25.11 -6.52 26.64
C GLU A 348 -24.12 -5.65 27.45
N ASP A 349 -24.66 -4.83 28.36
CA ASP A 349 -23.89 -3.99 29.28
C ASP A 349 -22.82 -3.11 28.59
N ILE A 350 -23.18 -2.47 27.47
CA ILE A 350 -22.28 -1.64 26.64
C ILE A 350 -21.46 -0.64 27.48
N SER A 351 -22.09 0.00 28.47
CA SER A 351 -21.42 0.97 29.34
C SER A 351 -20.28 0.35 30.16
N ASP A 352 -20.50 -0.84 30.73
CA ASP A 352 -19.47 -1.57 31.48
C ASP A 352 -18.37 -2.09 30.55
N ALA A 353 -18.73 -2.61 29.37
CA ALA A 353 -17.76 -3.08 28.39
C ALA A 353 -16.86 -1.94 27.86
N LEU A 354 -17.43 -0.75 27.60
CA LEU A 354 -16.67 0.44 27.23
C LEU A 354 -15.77 0.95 28.36
N ALA A 355 -16.26 0.93 29.60
CA ALA A 355 -15.44 1.30 30.76
C ALA A 355 -14.23 0.37 30.92
N GLN A 356 -14.44 -0.95 30.82
CA GLN A 356 -13.36 -1.94 30.83
C GLN A 356 -12.34 -1.71 29.70
N LEU A 357 -12.83 -1.37 28.50
CA LEU A 357 -11.98 -1.08 27.36
C LEU A 357 -11.12 0.18 27.59
N ILE A 358 -11.70 1.25 28.12
CA ILE A 358 -10.98 2.49 28.47
C ILE A 358 -9.88 2.20 29.49
N THR A 359 -10.20 1.50 30.58
CA THR A 359 -9.22 1.12 31.62
C THR A 359 -8.05 0.34 31.01
N LYS A 360 -8.32 -0.59 30.08
CA LYS A 360 -7.26 -1.36 29.41
C LYS A 360 -6.36 -0.52 28.52
N PHE A 361 -6.92 0.45 27.79
CA PHE A 361 -6.13 1.41 27.02
C PHE A 361 -5.23 2.26 27.93
N GLU A 362 -5.72 2.68 29.09
CA GLU A 362 -4.96 3.49 30.04
C GLU A 362 -3.84 2.70 30.74
N GLU A 363 -4.06 1.41 31.01
CA GLU A 363 -3.06 0.52 31.61
C GLU A 363 -1.89 0.22 30.65
N ASN A 364 -2.15 0.03 29.35
CA ASN A 364 -1.12 -0.39 28.39
C ASN A 364 -1.40 -0.01 26.93
N ALA A 365 -1.45 1.29 26.65
CA ALA A 365 -1.85 1.84 25.35
C ALA A 365 -1.18 1.18 24.13
N LYS A 366 0.15 1.01 24.14
CA LYS A 366 0.91 0.55 22.95
C LYS A 366 0.58 -0.89 22.55
N LEU A 367 0.54 -1.82 23.51
CA LEU A 367 0.21 -3.23 23.24
C LEU A 367 -1.26 -3.39 22.86
N PHE A 368 -2.14 -2.62 23.50
CA PHE A 368 -3.58 -2.74 23.31
C PHE A 368 -4.06 -2.12 21.99
N GLN A 369 -3.44 -1.02 21.53
CA GLN A 369 -3.77 -0.40 20.24
C GLN A 369 -3.56 -1.33 19.05
N GLU A 370 -2.46 -2.09 19.05
CA GLU A 370 -2.17 -3.04 17.98
C GLU A 370 -3.14 -4.22 18.01
N ALA A 371 -3.40 -4.79 19.19
CA ALA A 371 -4.38 -5.85 19.35
C ALA A 371 -5.79 -5.38 18.96
N PHE A 372 -6.20 -4.18 19.38
CA PHE A 372 -7.49 -3.56 19.06
C PHE A 372 -7.69 -3.36 17.56
N TYR A 373 -6.64 -2.95 16.83
CA TYR A 373 -6.69 -2.88 15.36
C TYR A 373 -6.88 -4.27 14.75
N GLN A 374 -6.12 -5.27 15.20
CA GLN A 374 -6.17 -6.63 14.64
C GLN A 374 -7.54 -7.30 14.81
N VAL A 375 -8.25 -7.00 15.89
CA VAL A 375 -9.61 -7.51 16.14
C VAL A 375 -10.71 -6.64 15.52
N GLY A 376 -10.36 -5.58 14.78
CA GLY A 376 -11.34 -4.70 14.12
C GLY A 376 -12.04 -3.71 15.06
N GLY A 377 -11.47 -3.43 16.23
CA GLY A 377 -12.08 -2.60 17.27
C GLY A 377 -12.45 -1.19 16.80
N VAL A 378 -11.64 -0.54 15.97
CA VAL A 378 -11.97 0.78 15.40
C VAL A 378 -13.22 0.71 14.52
N SER A 379 -13.40 -0.38 13.77
CA SER A 379 -14.59 -0.57 12.93
C SER A 379 -15.86 -0.70 13.78
N VAL A 380 -15.77 -1.39 14.92
CA VAL A 380 -16.86 -1.56 15.87
C VAL A 380 -17.24 -0.20 16.47
N MET A 381 -16.26 0.58 16.94
CA MET A 381 -16.51 1.92 17.49
C MET A 381 -17.15 2.87 16.48
N VAL A 382 -16.69 2.84 15.22
CA VAL A 382 -17.30 3.62 14.13
C VAL A 382 -18.74 3.18 13.87
N SER A 383 -19.03 1.88 13.96
CA SER A 383 -20.39 1.35 13.80
C SER A 383 -21.31 1.76 14.94
N LEU A 384 -20.82 1.76 16.19
CA LEU A 384 -21.56 2.28 17.35
C LEU A 384 -21.85 3.77 17.22
N LEU A 385 -20.88 4.57 16.74
CA LEU A 385 -21.12 5.99 16.45
C LEU A 385 -22.21 6.17 15.40
N GLN A 386 -22.19 5.37 14.32
CA GLN A 386 -23.22 5.40 13.29
C GLN A 386 -24.60 5.08 13.88
N ASN A 387 -24.71 3.98 14.63
CA ASN A 387 -25.97 3.58 15.27
C ASN A 387 -26.47 4.66 16.25
N SER A 388 -25.55 5.29 16.99
CA SER A 388 -25.89 6.37 17.92
C SER A 388 -26.36 7.64 17.18
N LEU A 389 -25.74 7.95 16.03
CA LEU A 389 -26.12 9.08 15.20
C LEU A 389 -27.56 8.97 14.69
N ASP A 390 -27.98 7.75 14.34
CA ASP A 390 -29.33 7.47 13.83
C ASP A 390 -30.40 7.59 14.93
N MET A 391 -29.99 7.51 16.20
CA MET A 391 -30.87 7.65 17.37
C MET A 391 -30.92 9.09 17.92
N LEU A 392 -30.01 9.98 17.49
CA LEU A 392 -30.03 11.38 17.92
C LEU A 392 -31.19 12.14 17.24
N PRO A 393 -32.01 12.89 18.01
CA PRO A 393 -33.10 13.68 17.44
C PRO A 393 -32.55 14.72 16.44
N LEU A 394 -33.21 14.85 15.28
CA LEU A 394 -32.84 15.79 14.20
C LEU A 394 -32.99 17.27 14.58
N THR A 395 -33.56 17.57 15.75
CA THR A 395 -33.78 18.93 16.23
C THR A 395 -32.67 19.34 17.19
N LEU A 396 -31.95 20.42 16.86
CA LEU A 396 -31.05 21.09 17.79
C LEU A 396 -31.81 21.40 19.10
N PRO A 397 -31.32 20.99 20.27
CA PRO A 397 -31.90 21.44 21.52
C PRO A 397 -31.72 22.96 21.62
N THR A 398 -32.79 23.63 22.00
CA THR A 398 -32.74 25.06 22.33
C THR A 398 -31.90 25.22 23.59
N ALA A 399 -30.99 26.20 23.58
CA ALA A 399 -30.07 26.46 24.68
C ALA A 399 -30.83 26.61 26.02
N GLY A 400 -30.65 25.69 26.96
CA GLY A 400 -31.24 25.85 28.29
C GLY A 400 -31.31 24.61 29.20
N GLU A 401 -31.22 23.38 28.69
CA GLU A 401 -31.35 22.19 29.54
C GLU A 401 -29.98 21.53 29.81
N THR A 402 -29.43 21.77 31.01
CA THR A 402 -28.28 21.05 31.53
C THR A 402 -28.71 19.64 31.96
N LEU A 403 -28.46 18.65 31.11
CA LEU A 403 -28.56 17.23 31.45
C LEU A 403 -27.49 16.87 32.50
N GLY A 404 -27.92 16.20 33.56
CA GLY A 404 -27.06 15.78 34.68
C GLY A 404 -25.97 14.80 34.26
N ALA A 405 -24.82 14.90 34.93
CA ALA A 405 -23.57 14.21 34.66
C ALA A 405 -23.59 12.69 34.96
N SER A 406 -24.28 11.90 34.15
CA SER A 406 -23.85 10.51 33.91
C SER A 406 -22.97 10.51 32.65
N GLU A 407 -21.76 9.95 32.72
CA GLU A 407 -20.96 9.71 31.51
C GLU A 407 -21.82 8.89 30.54
N GLY A 408 -22.28 9.55 29.47
CA GLY A 408 -23.03 8.89 28.42
C GLY A 408 -22.13 7.92 27.66
N ILE A 409 -22.75 6.96 26.97
CA ILE A 409 -22.05 6.01 26.07
C ILE A 409 -21.22 6.77 25.02
N LEU A 410 -21.66 7.97 24.61
CA LEU A 410 -21.03 8.78 23.56
C LEU A 410 -19.64 9.30 23.94
N PRO A 411 -19.44 9.98 25.09
CA PRO A 411 -18.11 10.28 25.62
C PRO A 411 -17.17 9.08 25.65
N SER A 412 -17.67 7.92 26.08
CA SER A 412 -16.85 6.71 26.19
C SER A 412 -16.40 6.20 24.82
N ILE A 413 -17.28 6.17 23.82
CA ILE A 413 -16.90 5.78 22.44
C ILE A 413 -15.87 6.77 21.86
N ALA A 414 -16.11 8.07 22.03
CA ALA A 414 -15.20 9.10 21.53
C ALA A 414 -13.81 9.01 22.18
N ARG A 415 -13.76 8.74 23.50
CA ARG A 415 -12.52 8.53 24.24
C ARG A 415 -11.77 7.27 23.79
N VAL A 416 -12.48 6.16 23.56
CA VAL A 416 -11.87 4.94 23.02
C VAL A 416 -11.26 5.19 21.64
N LEU A 417 -11.95 5.91 20.76
CA LEU A 417 -11.40 6.27 19.45
C LEU A 417 -10.16 7.13 19.57
N PHE A 418 -10.17 8.14 20.45
CA PHE A 418 -8.99 8.96 20.74
C PHE A 418 -7.81 8.10 21.21
N LEU A 419 -8.01 7.26 22.23
CA LEU A 419 -6.97 6.37 22.77
C LEU A 419 -6.47 5.34 21.75
N ALA A 420 -7.34 4.84 20.87
CA ALA A 420 -6.97 3.90 19.81
C ALA A 420 -6.11 4.56 18.72
N LEU A 421 -6.27 5.85 18.50
CA LEU A 421 -5.55 6.58 17.45
C LEU A 421 -4.25 7.19 17.94
N ASP A 422 -4.12 7.42 19.25
CA ASP A 422 -2.93 8.02 19.82
C ASP A 422 -1.72 7.14 19.52
N ASN A 423 -0.79 7.63 18.69
CA ASN A 423 0.40 6.91 18.23
C ASN A 423 0.21 5.70 17.28
N TYR A 424 -1.00 5.24 16.94
CA TYR A 424 -1.19 4.08 16.04
C TYR A 424 -1.60 4.44 14.61
N GLN A 425 -0.63 4.41 13.70
CA GLN A 425 -0.71 4.86 12.30
C GLN A 425 -1.79 4.15 11.47
N LYS A 426 -1.99 2.83 11.68
CA LYS A 426 -2.97 2.05 10.91
C LYS A 426 -4.42 2.38 11.27
N ASN A 427 -4.69 2.71 12.54
CA ASN A 427 -6.03 3.13 12.99
C ASN A 427 -6.42 4.47 12.36
N GLN A 428 -5.45 5.38 12.21
CA GLN A 428 -5.69 6.68 11.59
C GLN A 428 -5.95 6.55 10.08
N ALA A 429 -5.13 5.78 9.36
CA ALA A 429 -5.36 5.49 7.94
C ALA A 429 -6.74 4.85 7.70
N PHE A 430 -7.23 4.05 8.64
CA PHE A 430 -8.58 3.49 8.59
C PHE A 430 -9.67 4.57 8.65
N LEU A 431 -9.51 5.61 9.47
CA LEU A 431 -10.46 6.72 9.60
C LEU A 431 -10.34 7.77 8.49
N CYS A 432 -9.18 7.89 7.83
CA CYS A 432 -8.97 8.80 6.69
C CYS A 432 -9.85 8.50 5.46
N ARG A 433 -10.58 7.38 5.43
CA ARG A 433 -11.52 7.10 4.32
C ARG A 433 -12.72 8.04 4.39
N SER A 434 -13.10 8.63 3.26
CA SER A 434 -14.08 9.73 3.18
C SER A 434 -15.40 9.44 3.89
N ASN A 435 -15.93 8.22 3.80
CA ASN A 435 -17.20 7.87 4.45
C ASN A 435 -17.12 7.91 5.98
N ARG A 436 -15.97 7.56 6.56
CA ARG A 436 -15.76 7.50 8.01
C ARG A 436 -15.43 8.87 8.57
N MET A 437 -14.62 9.65 7.85
CA MET A 437 -14.38 11.05 8.20
C MET A 437 -15.68 11.85 8.15
N ASN A 438 -16.50 11.68 7.11
CA ASN A 438 -17.83 12.29 7.03
C ASN A 438 -18.74 11.89 8.21
N LEU A 439 -18.67 10.64 8.67
CA LEU A 439 -19.42 10.19 9.84
C LEU A 439 -18.95 10.91 11.12
N LEU A 440 -17.64 10.97 11.35
CA LEU A 440 -17.08 11.68 12.51
C LEU A 440 -17.50 13.16 12.51
N LEU A 441 -17.44 13.82 11.35
CA LEU A 441 -17.85 15.22 11.20
C LEU A 441 -19.35 15.43 11.42
N ARG A 442 -20.21 14.57 10.85
CA ARG A 442 -21.66 14.62 11.09
C ARG A 442 -22.00 14.39 12.56
N PHE A 443 -21.27 13.48 13.21
CA PHE A 443 -21.44 13.23 14.63
C PHE A 443 -21.05 14.47 15.43
N LEU A 444 -19.89 15.05 15.14
CA LEU A 444 -19.39 16.25 15.78
C LEU A 444 -20.37 17.44 15.60
N GLU A 445 -21.03 17.57 14.44
CA GLU A 445 -22.04 18.60 14.20
C GLU A 445 -23.34 18.41 15.00
N ARG A 446 -23.66 17.17 15.38
CA ARG A 446 -24.95 16.81 16.01
C ARG A 446 -24.86 16.58 17.51
N THR A 447 -23.68 16.26 18.02
CA THR A 447 -23.50 16.01 19.46
C THR A 447 -23.65 17.31 20.25
N THR A 448 -24.40 17.23 21.35
CA THR A 448 -24.50 18.32 22.34
C THR A 448 -23.67 18.02 23.58
N ASP A 449 -23.07 16.82 23.65
CA ASP A 449 -22.18 16.41 24.72
C ASP A 449 -20.80 17.03 24.49
N MET A 450 -20.38 17.91 25.41
CA MET A 450 -19.12 18.64 25.33
C MET A 450 -17.90 17.71 25.46
N THR A 451 -17.98 16.65 26.26
CA THR A 451 -16.89 15.69 26.44
C THR A 451 -16.70 14.87 25.17
N ALA A 452 -17.80 14.39 24.56
CA ALA A 452 -17.74 13.71 23.26
C ALA A 452 -17.20 14.65 22.17
N THR A 453 -17.64 15.92 22.16
CA THR A 453 -17.17 16.95 21.22
C THR A 453 -15.65 17.14 21.33
N GLN A 454 -15.14 17.25 22.55
CA GLN A 454 -13.70 17.42 22.81
C GLN A 454 -12.88 16.24 22.27
N TYR A 455 -13.23 15.00 22.61
CA TYR A 455 -12.49 13.83 22.13
C TYR A 455 -12.56 13.68 20.60
N LEU A 456 -13.73 13.89 19.99
CA LEU A 456 -13.87 13.80 18.54
C LEU A 456 -13.09 14.90 17.82
N LEU A 457 -13.04 16.12 18.38
CA LEU A 457 -12.21 17.17 17.82
C LEU A 457 -10.73 16.80 17.89
N GLN A 458 -10.26 16.24 19.01
CA GLN A 458 -8.89 15.75 19.14
C GLN A 458 -8.58 14.65 18.11
N VAL A 459 -9.50 13.71 17.89
CA VAL A 459 -9.40 12.67 16.86
C VAL A 459 -9.21 13.29 15.46
N ILE A 460 -10.04 14.26 15.10
CA ILE A 460 -9.97 14.94 13.79
C ILE A 460 -8.66 15.72 13.65
N LEU A 461 -8.23 16.42 14.70
CA LEU A 461 -6.98 17.18 14.70
C LEU A 461 -5.76 16.28 14.61
N MET A 462 -5.74 15.14 15.31
CA MET A 462 -4.67 14.14 15.19
C MET A 462 -4.58 13.54 13.78
N ILE A 463 -5.72 13.30 13.13
CA ILE A 463 -5.74 12.83 11.74
C ILE A 463 -5.20 13.94 10.82
N ALA A 464 -5.61 15.19 11.02
CA ALA A 464 -5.14 16.32 10.22
C ALA A 464 -3.65 16.66 10.43
N SER A 465 -3.11 16.51 11.65
CA SER A 465 -1.76 16.98 11.96
C SER A 465 -0.66 16.02 11.49
N ARG A 466 -0.97 14.75 11.26
CA ARG A 466 0.06 13.72 11.04
C ARG A 466 0.63 13.67 9.62
N ASP A 467 -0.23 13.73 8.60
CA ASP A 467 0.21 13.63 7.21
C ASP A 467 -0.75 14.31 6.22
N LEU A 468 -0.30 14.45 4.96
CA LEU A 468 -1.06 15.09 3.88
C LEU A 468 -2.38 14.34 3.55
N SER A 469 -2.43 13.02 3.74
CA SER A 469 -3.62 12.22 3.46
C SER A 469 -4.72 12.53 4.49
N GLY A 470 -4.37 12.61 5.77
CA GLY A 470 -5.25 13.02 6.84
C GLY A 470 -5.75 14.45 6.66
N GLN A 471 -4.87 15.40 6.33
CA GLN A 471 -5.25 16.79 5.98
C GLN A 471 -6.27 16.82 4.85
N THR A 472 -5.96 16.12 3.74
CA THR A 472 -6.82 16.07 2.56
C THR A 472 -8.18 15.46 2.90
N SER A 473 -8.20 14.39 3.69
CA SER A 473 -9.44 13.73 4.13
C SER A 473 -10.33 14.67 4.94
N VAL A 474 -9.77 15.33 5.96
CA VAL A 474 -10.51 16.29 6.80
C VAL A 474 -11.03 17.47 5.96
N VAL A 475 -10.20 18.04 5.09
CA VAL A 475 -10.60 19.18 4.25
C VAL A 475 -11.67 18.78 3.23
N SER A 476 -11.48 17.66 2.53
CA SER A 476 -12.41 17.19 1.49
C SER A 476 -13.77 16.78 2.03
N CYS A 477 -13.85 16.32 3.29
CA CYS A 477 -15.10 15.99 3.97
C CYS A 477 -15.77 17.21 4.63
N GLY A 478 -15.26 18.42 4.41
CA GLY A 478 -15.85 19.64 4.97
C GLY A 478 -15.50 19.88 6.45
N GLY A 479 -14.39 19.32 6.95
CA GLY A 479 -13.98 19.45 8.34
C GLY A 479 -13.68 20.89 8.77
N VAL A 480 -13.14 21.72 7.89
CA VAL A 480 -12.83 23.14 8.20
C VAL A 480 -14.10 23.92 8.58
N PRO A 481 -15.19 23.93 7.78
CA PRO A 481 -16.46 24.52 8.18
C PRO A 481 -17.01 24.00 9.51
N VAL A 482 -16.97 22.68 9.74
CA VAL A 482 -17.50 22.06 10.97
C VAL A 482 -16.74 22.52 12.20
N VAL A 483 -15.40 22.44 12.17
CA VAL A 483 -14.54 22.89 13.27
C VAL A 483 -14.71 24.38 13.52
N SER A 484 -14.78 25.19 12.47
CA SER A 484 -14.99 26.64 12.59
C SER A 484 -16.33 26.96 13.27
N LYS A 485 -17.40 26.24 12.89
CA LYS A 485 -18.73 26.41 13.49
C LYS A 485 -18.70 26.08 14.98
N ILE A 486 -18.03 25.02 15.39
CA ILE A 486 -17.93 24.63 16.80
C ILE A 486 -17.15 25.68 17.59
N LEU A 487 -16.01 26.12 17.07
CA LEU A 487 -15.19 27.16 17.71
C LEU A 487 -15.95 28.49 17.85
N LEU A 488 -16.82 28.83 16.91
CA LEU A 488 -17.65 30.05 16.98
C LEU A 488 -18.74 29.98 18.06
N HIS A 489 -19.16 28.79 18.48
CA HIS A 489 -20.21 28.59 19.48
C HIS A 489 -19.67 28.16 20.86
N ALA A 490 -18.39 27.80 20.93
CA ALA A 490 -17.73 27.45 22.18
C ALA A 490 -17.47 28.68 23.05
N ARG A 491 -17.57 28.53 24.37
CA ARG A 491 -17.16 29.55 25.33
C ARG A 491 -15.64 29.71 25.31
N GLU A 492 -15.13 30.88 25.70
CA GLU A 492 -13.68 31.15 25.71
C GLU A 492 -12.89 30.11 26.51
N GLU A 493 -13.40 29.67 27.66
CA GLU A 493 -12.81 28.61 28.49
C GLU A 493 -12.78 27.25 27.76
N GLU A 494 -13.81 26.94 26.97
CA GLU A 494 -13.89 25.72 26.17
C GLU A 494 -12.91 25.78 24.99
N ILE A 495 -12.80 26.94 24.33
CA ILE A 495 -11.79 27.17 23.29
C ILE A 495 -10.38 27.01 23.86
N GLN A 496 -10.11 27.52 25.07
CA GLN A 496 -8.82 27.33 25.72
C GLN A 496 -8.51 25.85 25.97
N ILE A 497 -9.48 25.07 26.46
CA ILE A 497 -9.32 23.61 26.65
C ILE A 497 -9.10 22.89 25.31
N LEU A 498 -9.81 23.29 24.25
CA LEU A 498 -9.64 22.71 22.91
C LEU A 498 -8.29 23.08 22.29
N CYS A 499 -7.81 24.31 22.48
CA CYS A 499 -6.53 24.79 21.95
C CYS A 499 -5.31 24.32 22.73
N MET A 500 -5.42 24.04 24.04
CA MET A 500 -4.29 23.53 24.84
C MET A 500 -3.97 22.05 24.56
N ASN A 501 -4.95 21.31 24.03
CA ASN A 501 -4.81 19.88 23.74
C ASN A 501 -4.67 19.57 22.23
N ALA A 502 -4.70 20.60 21.38
CA ALA A 502 -4.50 20.55 19.93
C ALA A 502 -3.05 20.92 19.61
#